data_AF-A0A1H2II75-F1
#
_entry.id   AF-A0A1H2II75-F1
#
_cell.length_a   1.000
_cell.length_b   1.000
_cell.length_c   1.000
_cell.angle_alpha   90.00
_cell.angle_beta   90.00
_cell.angle_gamma   90.00
#
_symmetry.space_group_name_H-M   'P 1'
#
loop_
_entity.id
_entity.type
_entity.pdbx_description
1 polymer ?
#
loop_
_entity_poly.entity_id
_entity_poly.type
_entity_poly.pdbx_seq_one_letter_code
_entity_poly.pdbx_strand_id
1 'polypeptide(L)'
;MENITIKHIKEKLTEQIALSIGEEPSNIKSDMLMHELGLDSLGLVELFVFIEKEFKIQLMESGISQEDIQKIDSLSESISKAINN
;
A
#
# COMPACT_ATOMS: atom_id res chain seq x y z
N MET A 1 -3.44 -20.98 -6.47
CA MET A 1 -2.96 -19.60 -6.20
C MET A 1 -4.15 -18.86 -5.66
N GLU A 2 -4.07 -18.31 -4.44
CA GLU A 2 -5.14 -17.47 -3.90
C GLU A 2 -5.26 -16.22 -4.77
N ASN A 3 -6.46 -15.94 -5.27
CA ASN A 3 -6.72 -14.68 -5.95
C ASN A 3 -6.70 -13.58 -4.89
N ILE A 4 -5.60 -12.82 -4.84
CA ILE A 4 -5.47 -11.67 -3.95
C ILE A 4 -6.43 -10.58 -4.43
N THR A 5 -7.42 -10.24 -3.61
CA THR A 5 -8.42 -9.23 -3.94
C THR A 5 -7.93 -7.82 -3.56
N ILE A 6 -8.40 -6.79 -4.28
CA ILE A 6 -8.13 -5.38 -3.95
C ILE A 6 -8.51 -5.07 -2.50
N LYS A 7 -9.61 -5.64 -2.01
CA LYS A 7 -10.05 -5.50 -0.61
C LYS A 7 -8.97 -5.99 0.36
N HIS A 8 -8.42 -7.18 0.11
CA HIS A 8 -7.36 -7.74 0.95
C HIS A 8 -6.09 -6.88 0.92
N ILE A 9 -5.69 -6.40 -0.26
CA ILE A 9 -4.53 -5.50 -0.40
C ILE A 9 -4.76 -4.22 0.40
N LYS A 10 -5.93 -3.60 0.25
CA LYS A 10 -6.30 -2.39 0.98
C LYS A 10 -6.24 -2.59 2.49
N GLU A 11 -6.80 -3.69 3.00
CA GLU A 11 -6.75 -4.03 4.43
C GLU A 11 -5.30 -4.10 4.93
N LYS A 12 -4.42 -4.82 4.21
CA LYS A 12 -3.01 -4.95 4.57
C LYS A 12 -2.23 -3.63 4.53
N LEU A 13 -2.45 -2.81 3.50
CA LEU A 13 -1.84 -1.49 3.41
C LEU A 13 -2.30 -0.59 4.55
N THR A 14 -3.59 -0.64 4.89
CA THR A 14 -4.17 0.15 5.98
C THR A 14 -3.59 -0.25 7.33
N GLU A 15 -3.48 -1.56 7.60
CA GLU A 15 -2.83 -2.11 8.80
C GLU A 15 -1.38 -1.62 8.92
N GLN A 16 -0.61 -1.71 7.83
CA GLN A 16 0.79 -1.31 7.84
C GLN A 16 0.99 0.20 8.02
N ILE A 17 0.17 1.02 7.36
CA ILE A 17 0.25 2.48 7.49
C ILE A 17 -0.12 2.90 8.92
N ALA A 18 -1.19 2.35 9.48
CA ALA A 18 -1.61 2.61 10.86
C ALA A 18 -0.50 2.28 11.85
N LEU A 19 0.16 1.12 11.68
CA LEU A 19 1.31 0.72 12.48
C LEU A 19 2.47 1.73 12.37
N SER A 20 2.83 2.15 11.15
CA SER A 20 3.93 3.09 10.92
C SER A 20 3.70 4.47 11.55
N ILE A 21 2.45 4.95 11.62
CA ILE A 21 2.13 6.26 12.22
C ILE A 21 1.65 6.16 13.68
N GLY A 22 1.53 4.96 14.25
CA GLY A 22 1.07 4.75 15.62
C GLY A 22 -0.42 4.99 15.85
N GLU A 23 -1.25 4.77 14.83
CA GLU A 23 -2.71 4.96 14.86
C GLU A 23 -3.46 3.61 14.75
N GLU A 24 -4.76 3.66 15.01
CA GLU A 24 -5.65 2.52 14.77
C GLU A 24 -6.06 2.44 13.29
N PRO A 25 -6.12 1.25 12.66
CA PRO A 25 -6.51 1.11 11.25
C PRO A 25 -7.89 1.71 10.91
N SER A 26 -8.80 1.74 11.87
CA SER A 26 -10.13 2.34 11.73
C SER A 26 -10.12 3.86 11.58
N ASN A 27 -9.03 4.53 11.96
CA ASN A 27 -8.84 5.97 11.80
C ASN A 27 -8.28 6.34 10.42
N ILE A 28 -7.79 5.36 9.66
CA ILE A 28 -7.19 5.57 8.35
C ILE A 28 -8.28 5.60 7.28
N LYS A 29 -8.34 6.68 6.50
CA LYS A 29 -9.21 6.73 5.31
C LYS A 29 -8.40 6.45 4.06
N SER A 30 -8.88 5.53 3.23
CA SER A 30 -8.15 5.02 2.07
C SER A 30 -8.09 6.00 0.89
N ASP A 31 -8.90 7.06 0.92
CA ASP A 31 -9.00 8.12 -0.09
C ASP A 31 -8.13 9.34 0.21
N MET A 32 -7.55 9.43 1.41
CA MET A 32 -6.62 10.49 1.82
C MET A 32 -5.21 10.26 1.27
N LEU A 33 -4.45 11.35 1.11
CA LEU A 33 -3.07 11.28 0.66
C LEU A 33 -2.19 10.73 1.79
N MET A 34 -1.27 9.83 1.47
CA MET A 34 -0.42 9.18 2.48
C MET A 34 0.41 10.17 3.31
N HIS A 35 0.87 11.27 2.71
CA HIS A 35 1.58 12.32 3.44
C HIS A 35 0.67 13.13 4.37
N GLU A 36 -0.64 13.20 4.10
CA GLU A 36 -1.62 13.83 5.01
C GLU A 36 -1.95 12.94 6.20
N LEU A 37 -1.74 11.61 6.07
CA LEU A 37 -1.86 10.64 7.16
C LEU A 37 -0.65 10.71 8.13
N GLY A 38 0.36 11.52 7.84
CA GLY A 38 1.57 11.60 8.66
C GLY A 38 2.61 10.52 8.36
N LEU A 39 2.47 9.80 7.24
CA LEU A 39 3.50 8.88 6.79
C LEU A 39 4.73 9.67 6.33
N ASP A 40 5.87 9.44 6.98
CA ASP A 40 7.12 10.07 6.65
C ASP A 40 7.90 9.28 5.57
N SER A 41 9.08 9.78 5.20
CA SER A 41 9.93 9.12 4.21
C SER A 41 10.39 7.72 4.61
N LEU A 42 10.55 7.45 5.92
CA LEU A 42 11.00 6.14 6.40
C LEU A 42 9.84 5.15 6.40
N GLY A 43 8.66 5.56 6.88
CA GLY A 43 7.44 4.78 6.82
C GLY A 43 7.05 4.42 5.39
N LEU A 44 7.31 5.30 4.42
CA LEU A 44 7.08 4.97 3.01
C LEU A 44 8.04 3.89 2.50
N VAL A 45 9.32 3.92 2.88
CA VAL A 45 10.29 2.86 2.54
C VAL A 45 9.91 1.54 3.20
N GLU A 46 9.48 1.56 4.46
CA GLU A 46 8.99 0.37 5.16
C GLU A 46 7.74 -0.21 4.49
N LEU A 47 6.81 0.65 4.06
CA LEU A 47 5.63 0.25 3.31
C LEU A 47 6.00 -0.45 2.00
N PHE A 48 6.97 0.07 1.26
CA PHE A 48 7.46 -0.57 0.03
C PHE A 48 8.07 -1.95 0.30
N VAL A 49 8.95 -2.05 1.30
CA VAL A 49 9.55 -3.33 1.70
C VAL A 49 8.49 -4.33 2.14
N PHE A 50 7.45 -3.86 2.84
CA PHE A 50 6.30 -4.69 3.23
C PHE A 50 5.55 -5.21 2.01
N ILE A 51 5.19 -4.33 1.07
CA ILE A 51 4.45 -4.69 -0.16
C ILE A 51 5.19 -5.77 -0.96
N GLU A 52 6.49 -5.58 -1.20
CA GLU A 52 7.28 -6.55 -1.96
C GLU A 52 7.33 -7.92 -1.27
N LYS A 53 7.48 -7.94 0.06
CA LYS A 53 7.54 -9.18 0.83
C LYS A 53 6.20 -9.89 0.93
N GLU A 54 5.12 -9.15 1.16
CA GLU A 54 3.77 -9.67 1.37
C GLU A 54 3.18 -10.18 0.05
N PHE A 55 3.27 -9.37 -1.01
CA PHE A 55 2.62 -9.66 -2.30
C PHE A 55 3.55 -10.33 -3.32
N LYS A 56 4.83 -10.55 -2.97
CA LYS A 56 5.84 -11.17 -3.85
C LYS A 56 6.01 -10.47 -5.20
N ILE A 57 5.86 -9.14 -5.20
CA ILE A 57 6.11 -8.30 -6.36
C ILE A 57 7.42 -7.52 -6.21
N GLN A 58 7.98 -7.05 -7.32
CA GLN A 58 9.07 -6.08 -7.33
C GLN A 58 8.50 -4.73 -7.74
N LEU A 59 8.40 -3.79 -6.80
CA LEU A 59 7.71 -2.51 -7.05
C LEU A 59 8.36 -1.74 -8.20
N MET A 60 9.70 -1.71 -8.24
CA MET A 60 10.46 -1.01 -9.28
C MET A 60 10.27 -1.59 -10.69
N GLU A 61 9.93 -2.88 -10.79
CA GLU A 61 9.73 -3.57 -12.09
C GLU A 61 8.25 -3.64 -12.48
N SER A 62 7.34 -3.37 -11.54
CA SER A 62 5.89 -3.51 -11.71
C SER A 62 5.21 -2.37 -12.48
N GLY A 63 5.93 -1.31 -12.83
CA GLY A 63 5.37 -0.13 -13.50
C GLY A 63 4.53 0.78 -12.59
N ILE A 64 4.57 0.56 -11.27
CA ILE A 64 3.93 1.44 -10.28
C ILE A 64 4.68 2.78 -10.24
N SER A 65 3.96 3.86 -10.48
CA SER A 65 4.48 5.22 -10.54
C SER A 65 4.35 5.95 -9.21
N GLN A 66 4.96 7.13 -9.09
CA GLN A 66 4.81 7.98 -7.92
C GLN A 66 3.36 8.43 -7.69
N GLU A 67 2.57 8.57 -8.75
CA GLU A 67 1.16 8.96 -8.68
C GLU A 67 0.31 7.85 -8.06
N ASP A 68 0.64 6.58 -8.34
CA ASP A 68 -0.04 5.41 -7.77
C ASP A 68 0.12 5.31 -6.25
N ILE A 69 1.23 5.85 -5.72
CA ILE A 69 1.63 5.73 -4.32
C ILE A 69 0.99 6.81 -3.44
N GLN A 70 0.24 7.77 -4.03
CA GLN A 70 -0.34 8.86 -3.25
C GLN A 70 -1.46 8.44 -2.30
N LYS A 71 -2.24 7.42 -2.66
CA LYS A 71 -3.44 7.00 -1.93
C LYS A 71 -3.49 5.48 -1.81
N ILE A 72 -4.09 4.99 -0.73
CA ILE A 72 -4.24 3.54 -0.51
C ILE A 72 -5.10 2.92 -1.63
N ASP A 73 -6.13 3.62 -2.07
CA ASP A 73 -6.99 3.18 -3.18
C ASP A 73 -6.19 2.92 -4.46
N SER A 74 -5.50 3.94 -4.97
CA SER A 74 -4.68 3.86 -6.19
C SER A 74 -3.61 2.78 -6.07
N LEU A 75 -2.91 2.73 -4.93
CA LEU A 75 -1.85 1.75 -4.72
C LEU A 75 -2.39 0.31 -4.70
N SER A 76 -3.55 0.09 -4.07
CA SER A 76 -4.17 -1.23 -4.02
C SER A 76 -4.60 -1.74 -5.40
N GLU A 77 -5.08 -0.85 -6.27
CA GLU A 77 -5.41 -1.19 -7.65
C GLU A 77 -4.16 -1.53 -8.47
N SER A 78 -3.10 -0.73 -8.33
CA SER A 78 -1.87 -0.92 -9.10
C SER A 78 -1.11 -2.18 -8.65
N ILE A 79 -1.10 -2.50 -7.36
CA ILE A 79 -0.61 -3.79 -6.83
C ILE A 79 -1.46 -4.96 -7.38
N SER A 80 -2.79 -4.83 -7.37
CA SER A 80 -3.66 -5.89 -7.88
C SER A 80 -3.42 -6.15 -9.37
N LYS A 81 -3.20 -5.11 -10.17
CA LYS A 81 -2.81 -5.24 -11.59
C LYS A 81 -1.45 -5.91 -11.74
N ALA A 82 -0.48 -5.61 -10.88
CA ALA A 82 0.86 -6.20 -10.93
C ALA A 82 0.87 -7.68 -10.55
N ILE A 83 0.00 -8.13 -9.64
CA ILE A 83 -0.10 -9.54 -9.21
C ILE A 83 -0.81 -10.39 -10.26
N ASN A 84 -1.79 -9.83 -10.97
CA ASN A 84 -2.67 -10.57 -11.89
C ASN A 84 -2.24 -10.52 -13.36
N ASN A 85 -1.12 -9.86 -13.69
CA ASN A 85 -0.48 -9.91 -15.01
C ASN A 85 0.59 -11.01 -15.04
#